data_AF-A0A8S9GC09-F1
#
_entry.id   AF-A0A8S9GC09-F1
#
_cell.length_a   1.000
_cell.length_b   1.000
_cell.length_c   1.000
_cell.angle_alpha   90.00
_cell.angle_beta   90.00
_cell.angle_gamma   90.00
#
_symmetry.space_group_name_H-M   'P 1'
#
loop_
_entity.id
_entity.type
_entity.pdbx_description
1 polymer ?
#
loop_
_entity_poly.entity_id
_entity_poly.type
_entity_poly.pdbx_seq_one_letter_code
_entity_poly.pdbx_strand_id
1 'polypeptide(L)'
;MFCHQHRLADPVFAISTAPVKSLADVYRSHKKLKVSGGSDDADDENLSKEKEDTPGLGNGFRCEVKVLTKSQDLVLECSPRKFYEKENDAVQNASLKALLWFSKFFDDMDVVGSDSDDEEDIKSPSTTHAFTIPPNLGNGDSSRTKNVPSVEEKRVPSITNGSVVSICYSLSLEVDPEFSTDGEVSEGNEEDMESEEDAEYYEPSIDLIESHEEIEFEIGTKAMNPLIETAVTQMTVGEFASFNATLFAAAEALILAASSDTARTRYLLSSNVSNAIITAFANELRDEVSFVFYAEHPQLVYSIILLGVKGPSEERMEAAFFKPPLSKQRVEYAVKHIKNSSASTLADFGCGSGSLLDSLLDYPTTLQTIIGVDISPKGLARAAKVCKIIHH
;
A
#
# COMPACT_ATOMS: atom_id res chain seq x y z
N MET A 1 -14.61 -0.19 -12.45
CA MET A 1 -15.81 -0.20 -11.60
C MET A 1 -16.38 1.20 -11.39
N PHE A 2 -15.68 2.08 -10.67
CA PHE A 2 -16.12 3.46 -10.39
C PHE A 2 -16.64 4.21 -11.64
N CYS A 3 -15.82 4.29 -12.70
CA CYS A 3 -16.22 4.98 -13.93
C CYS A 3 -17.53 4.44 -14.53
N HIS A 4 -17.71 3.11 -14.54
CA HIS A 4 -18.92 2.48 -15.06
C HIS A 4 -20.16 2.84 -14.23
N GLN A 5 -20.05 2.78 -12.90
CA GLN A 5 -21.13 3.13 -11.96
C GLN A 5 -21.56 4.60 -12.12
N HIS A 6 -20.60 5.51 -12.31
CA HIS A 6 -20.84 6.94 -12.51
C HIS A 6 -21.08 7.34 -13.98
N ARG A 7 -21.31 6.37 -14.88
CA ARG A 7 -21.58 6.59 -16.31
C ARG A 7 -20.50 7.39 -17.06
N LEU A 8 -19.25 7.30 -16.61
CA LEU A 8 -18.06 7.81 -17.31
C LEU A 8 -17.59 6.82 -18.39
N ALA A 9 -16.67 7.25 -19.24
CA ALA A 9 -15.94 6.35 -20.13
C ALA A 9 -14.89 5.54 -19.36
N ASP A 10 -14.40 4.44 -19.94
CA ASP A 10 -13.29 3.70 -19.35
C ASP A 10 -12.03 4.58 -19.29
N PRO A 11 -11.27 4.52 -18.18
CA PRO A 11 -10.07 5.33 -18.01
C PRO A 11 -9.01 4.96 -19.06
N VAL A 12 -8.34 5.99 -19.60
CA VAL A 12 -7.27 5.84 -20.59
C VAL A 12 -5.93 5.95 -19.87
N PHE A 13 -5.10 4.91 -20.01
CA PHE A 13 -3.77 4.85 -19.43
C PHE A 13 -2.69 5.08 -20.49
N ALA A 14 -1.74 5.96 -20.20
CA ALA A 14 -0.58 6.23 -21.04
C ALA A 14 0.71 5.92 -20.29
N ILE A 15 1.42 4.89 -20.74
CA ILE A 15 2.65 4.42 -20.10
C ILE A 15 3.87 5.01 -20.81
N SER A 16 4.82 5.49 -20.03
CA SER A 16 6.09 6.04 -20.48
C SER A 16 7.26 5.36 -19.77
N THR A 17 8.39 5.21 -20.47
CA THR A 17 9.60 4.59 -19.93
C THR A 17 10.77 5.57 -19.93
N ALA A 18 11.51 5.65 -18.82
CA ALA A 18 12.78 6.36 -18.73
C ALA A 18 13.98 5.39 -18.72
N PRO A 19 15.15 5.78 -19.24
CA PRO A 19 15.31 6.87 -20.19
C PRO A 19 14.61 6.47 -21.50
N VAL A 20 14.03 7.44 -22.21
CA VAL A 20 13.45 7.21 -23.54
C VAL A 20 14.56 6.64 -24.42
N LYS A 21 14.56 5.32 -24.63
CA LYS A 21 15.53 4.69 -25.55
C LYS A 21 15.28 5.31 -26.91
N SER A 22 16.22 6.15 -27.37
CA SER A 22 16.21 6.62 -28.75
C SER A 22 16.18 5.40 -29.67
N LEU A 23 15.41 5.45 -30.77
CA LEU A 23 15.49 4.43 -31.83
C LEU A 23 16.95 4.18 -32.25
N ALA A 24 17.80 5.21 -32.16
CA ALA A 24 19.23 5.09 -32.41
C ALA A 24 19.98 4.19 -31.41
N ASP A 25 19.57 4.14 -30.14
CA ASP A 25 20.19 3.28 -29.12
C ASP A 25 19.72 1.82 -29.23
N VAL A 26 18.46 1.61 -29.65
CA VAL A 26 17.95 0.29 -30.03
C VAL A 26 18.71 -0.25 -31.25
N TYR A 27 18.94 0.58 -32.28
CA TYR A 27 19.70 0.17 -33.46
C TYR A 27 21.22 0.06 -33.21
N ARG A 28 21.80 0.87 -32.31
CA ARG A 28 23.23 0.81 -31.96
C ARG A 28 23.59 -0.47 -31.21
N SER A 29 22.68 -1.01 -30.40
CA SER A 29 22.78 -2.32 -29.76
C SER A 29 22.97 -3.46 -30.78
N HIS A 30 22.33 -3.37 -31.95
CA HIS A 30 22.38 -4.40 -32.98
C HIS A 30 23.49 -4.23 -34.03
N LYS A 31 24.24 -3.12 -34.04
CA LYS A 31 25.13 -2.75 -35.16
C LYS A 31 26.63 -2.66 -34.80
N LYS A 32 27.06 -3.11 -33.63
CA LYS A 32 28.51 -3.15 -33.31
C LYS A 32 29.17 -4.43 -33.83
N LEU A 33 29.14 -4.64 -35.14
CA LEU A 33 29.95 -5.64 -35.86
C LEU A 33 30.26 -5.15 -37.29
N LYS A 34 31.55 -4.79 -37.51
CA LYS A 34 32.33 -4.56 -38.76
C LYS A 34 31.91 -3.41 -39.71
N VAL A 35 32.77 -2.67 -40.44
CA VAL A 35 34.25 -2.62 -40.67
C VAL A 35 34.61 -1.33 -41.43
N SER A 36 35.85 -0.83 -41.24
CA SER A 36 36.80 -0.22 -42.22
C SER A 36 37.65 0.83 -41.48
N GLY A 37 38.99 0.87 -41.44
CA GLY A 37 40.05 0.18 -42.17
C GLY A 37 41.15 1.20 -42.54
N GLY A 38 42.33 1.15 -41.88
CA GLY A 38 43.58 1.92 -42.15
C GLY A 38 43.55 3.39 -41.70
N SER A 39 44.61 4.04 -41.18
CA SER A 39 46.04 3.76 -41.02
C SER A 39 46.66 4.79 -40.05
N ASP A 40 47.69 4.37 -39.33
CA ASP A 40 48.87 5.06 -38.78
C ASP A 40 48.77 6.33 -37.88
N ASP A 41 49.40 6.15 -36.73
CA ASP A 41 50.30 7.03 -35.95
C ASP A 41 49.83 8.29 -35.21
N ALA A 42 50.40 8.35 -34.00
CA ALA A 42 50.71 9.47 -33.11
C ALA A 42 49.60 10.04 -32.21
N ASP A 43 49.84 9.84 -30.90
CA ASP A 43 49.66 10.76 -29.78
C ASP A 43 48.48 11.74 -29.84
N ASP A 44 47.45 11.46 -29.03
CA ASP A 44 46.79 12.53 -28.29
C ASP A 44 46.30 12.04 -26.93
N GLU A 45 46.55 12.88 -25.94
CA GLU A 45 46.32 12.63 -24.53
C GLU A 45 44.83 12.68 -24.17
N ASN A 46 44.50 12.02 -23.06
CA ASN A 46 43.45 12.42 -22.12
C ASN A 46 42.09 12.83 -22.71
N LEU A 47 41.20 11.85 -22.91
CA LEU A 47 39.80 11.98 -22.50
C LEU A 47 39.25 10.60 -22.11
N SER A 48 39.79 10.01 -21.03
CA SER A 48 39.03 9.04 -20.26
C SER A 48 37.84 9.78 -19.63
N LYS A 49 36.74 9.90 -20.37
CA LYS A 49 35.44 10.04 -19.73
C LYS A 49 35.20 8.75 -18.98
N GLU A 50 35.68 8.75 -17.74
CA GLU A 50 35.09 8.01 -16.63
C GLU A 50 33.58 8.08 -16.83
N LYS A 51 33.00 7.00 -17.34
CA LYS A 51 31.65 6.66 -16.95
C LYS A 51 31.79 6.28 -15.49
N GLU A 52 31.72 7.30 -14.65
CA GLU A 52 31.27 7.18 -13.30
C GLU A 52 29.98 6.35 -13.39
N ASP A 53 30.11 5.06 -13.09
CA ASP A 53 28.97 4.16 -12.86
C ASP A 53 28.24 4.74 -11.65
N THR A 54 27.42 5.75 -11.89
CA THR A 54 26.43 6.22 -10.93
C THR A 54 25.45 5.06 -10.78
N PRO A 55 25.33 4.47 -9.57
CA PRO A 55 24.33 3.45 -9.34
C PRO A 55 22.97 4.14 -9.40
N GLY A 56 22.16 3.81 -10.41
CA GLY A 56 20.74 4.18 -10.42
C GLY A 56 20.29 5.22 -11.46
N LEU A 57 20.81 5.22 -12.69
CA LEU A 57 20.02 5.77 -13.82
C LEU A 57 18.94 4.73 -14.19
N GLY A 58 17.96 4.58 -13.30
CA GLY A 58 16.99 3.49 -13.31
C GLY A 58 16.11 3.52 -14.55
N ASN A 59 16.10 2.41 -15.29
CA ASN A 59 15.04 2.17 -16.25
C ASN A 59 13.73 2.03 -15.44
N GLY A 60 12.70 2.82 -15.75
CA GLY A 60 11.46 2.78 -14.98
C GLY A 60 10.24 3.18 -15.79
N PHE A 61 9.08 2.70 -15.36
CA PHE A 61 7.77 2.97 -15.91
C PHE A 61 7.09 4.09 -15.13
N ARG A 62 6.43 4.98 -15.86
CA ARG A 62 5.51 5.99 -15.32
C ARG A 62 4.20 5.86 -16.07
N CYS A 63 3.09 5.99 -15.38
CA CYS A 63 1.77 5.94 -15.99
C CYS A 63 1.05 7.27 -15.77
N GLU A 64 0.39 7.77 -16.81
CA GLU A 64 -0.61 8.83 -16.73
C GLU A 64 -1.99 8.21 -16.93
N VAL A 65 -2.99 8.73 -16.22
CA VAL A 65 -4.39 8.30 -16.33
C VAL A 65 -5.29 9.48 -16.68
N LYS A 66 -6.16 9.28 -17.66
CA LYS A 66 -7.21 10.23 -18.04
C LYS A 66 -8.57 9.61 -17.86
N VAL A 67 -9.47 10.33 -17.20
CA VAL A 67 -10.87 9.95 -17.07
C VAL A 67 -11.70 10.93 -17.89
N LEU A 68 -12.57 10.38 -18.74
CA LEU A 68 -13.41 11.16 -19.66
C LEU A 68 -14.89 10.87 -19.42
N THR A 69 -15.75 11.81 -19.80
CA THR A 69 -17.18 11.55 -19.97
C THR A 69 -17.39 10.62 -21.18
N LYS A 70 -18.58 10.01 -21.29
CA LYS A 70 -18.97 9.26 -22.50
C LYS A 70 -18.97 10.11 -23.77
N SER A 71 -19.09 11.44 -23.61
CA SER A 71 -19.03 12.43 -24.69
C SER A 71 -17.60 12.88 -25.03
N GLN A 72 -16.57 12.25 -24.43
CA GLN A 72 -15.15 12.57 -24.61
C GLN A 72 -14.69 13.89 -23.95
N ASP A 73 -15.44 14.42 -22.98
CA ASP A 73 -14.99 15.58 -22.20
C ASP A 73 -14.03 15.13 -21.11
N LEU A 74 -12.91 15.83 -20.93
CA LEU A 74 -11.93 15.50 -19.90
C LEU A 74 -12.48 15.82 -18.51
N VAL A 75 -12.54 14.82 -17.63
CA VAL A 75 -12.95 14.95 -16.22
C VAL A 75 -11.74 15.10 -15.32
N LEU A 76 -10.73 14.26 -15.54
CA LEU A 76 -9.52 14.20 -14.72
C LEU A 76 -8.33 13.78 -15.57
N GLU A 77 -7.20 14.44 -15.38
CA GLU A 77 -5.88 14.02 -15.87
C GLU A 77 -4.93 13.94 -14.67
N CYS A 78 -4.32 12.77 -14.47
CA CYS A 78 -3.37 12.54 -13.39
C CYS A 78 -2.08 11.94 -13.93
N SER A 79 -0.96 12.63 -13.68
CA SER A 79 0.36 12.25 -14.18
C SER A 79 1.36 12.13 -13.02
N PRO A 80 1.32 11.05 -12.21
CA PRO A 80 2.24 10.81 -11.11
C PRO A 80 3.71 10.96 -11.51
N ARG A 81 4.55 11.69 -10.76
CA ARG A 81 5.98 11.89 -11.13
C ARG A 81 6.88 10.67 -10.94
N LYS A 82 6.52 9.79 -10.01
CA LYS A 82 7.36 8.66 -9.58
C LYS A 82 7.47 7.60 -10.69
N PHE A 83 8.67 7.06 -10.85
CA PHE A 83 8.95 5.91 -11.71
C PHE A 83 8.96 4.62 -10.89
N TYR A 84 8.50 3.54 -11.50
CA TYR A 84 8.42 2.20 -10.92
C TYR A 84 9.16 1.19 -11.78
N GLU A 85 9.73 0.15 -11.18
CA GLU A 85 10.43 -0.89 -11.94
C GLU A 85 9.48 -1.78 -12.76
N LYS A 86 8.24 -1.93 -12.28
CA LYS A 86 7.17 -2.71 -12.93
C LYS A 86 6.11 -1.78 -13.51
N GLU A 87 5.65 -2.10 -14.72
CA GLU A 87 4.57 -1.37 -15.40
C GLU A 87 3.28 -1.35 -14.59
N ASN A 88 2.91 -2.50 -14.02
CA ASN A 88 1.69 -2.63 -13.22
C ASN A 88 1.71 -1.68 -12.00
N ASP A 89 2.83 -1.56 -11.30
CA ASP A 89 2.95 -0.71 -10.11
C ASP A 89 2.73 0.78 -10.47
N ALA A 90 3.21 1.22 -11.63
CA ALA A 90 2.96 2.56 -12.15
C ALA A 90 1.47 2.77 -12.45
N VAL A 91 0.80 1.79 -13.07
CA VAL A 91 -0.63 1.84 -13.38
C VAL A 91 -1.48 1.87 -12.10
N GLN A 92 -1.16 1.02 -11.12
CA GLN A 92 -1.88 0.99 -9.84
C GLN A 92 -1.71 2.29 -9.07
N ASN A 93 -0.49 2.86 -9.02
CA ASN A 93 -0.27 4.13 -8.36
C ASN A 93 -1.05 5.28 -9.01
N ALA A 94 -1.04 5.37 -10.34
CA ALA A 94 -1.82 6.37 -11.07
C ALA A 94 -3.33 6.21 -10.82
N SER A 95 -3.81 4.97 -10.80
CA SER A 95 -5.22 4.64 -10.51
C SER A 95 -5.60 5.06 -9.09
N LEU A 96 -4.74 4.79 -8.10
CA LEU A 96 -4.97 5.18 -6.70
C LEU A 96 -5.02 6.70 -6.55
N LYS A 97 -4.09 7.45 -7.17
CA LYS A 97 -4.13 8.92 -7.15
C LYS A 97 -5.43 9.47 -7.75
N ALA A 98 -5.92 8.86 -8.83
CA ALA A 98 -7.19 9.25 -9.43
C ALA A 98 -8.38 8.97 -8.50
N LEU A 99 -8.42 7.80 -7.84
CA LEU A 99 -9.48 7.44 -6.90
C LEU A 99 -9.47 8.34 -5.65
N LEU A 100 -8.30 8.67 -5.11
CA LEU A 100 -8.14 9.62 -4.00
C LEU A 100 -8.58 11.04 -4.38
N TRP A 101 -8.50 11.42 -5.65
CA TRP A 101 -9.09 12.68 -6.10
C TRP A 101 -10.61 12.63 -6.10
N PHE A 102 -11.21 11.54 -6.58
CA PHE A 102 -12.66 11.36 -6.54
C PHE A 102 -13.20 11.24 -5.11
N SER A 103 -12.44 10.66 -4.18
CA SER A 103 -12.88 10.52 -2.78
C SER A 103 -13.15 11.87 -2.11
N LYS A 104 -12.49 12.96 -2.55
CA LYS A 104 -12.73 14.33 -2.02
C LYS A 104 -14.16 14.84 -2.26
N PHE A 105 -14.94 14.20 -3.12
CA PHE A 105 -16.34 14.56 -3.38
C PHE A 105 -17.34 13.77 -2.53
N PHE A 106 -16.86 12.84 -1.71
CA PHE A 106 -17.67 12.01 -0.81
C PHE A 106 -17.19 12.27 0.63
N ASP A 107 -18.07 12.73 1.50
CA ASP A 107 -17.75 13.05 2.91
C ASP A 107 -17.58 11.80 3.80
N ASP A 108 -17.53 10.60 3.22
CA ASP A 108 -17.64 9.32 3.95
C ASP A 108 -16.35 8.88 4.65
N MET A 109 -15.22 9.56 4.41
CA MET A 109 -13.96 9.20 5.06
C MET A 109 -13.12 10.46 5.27
N ASP A 110 -12.84 10.80 6.53
CA ASP A 110 -11.67 11.61 6.90
C ASP A 110 -10.39 10.80 6.60
N VAL A 111 -10.16 10.48 5.32
CA VAL A 111 -8.82 10.18 4.84
C VAL A 111 -8.10 11.51 4.87
N VAL A 112 -7.53 11.86 6.03
CA VAL A 112 -6.57 12.96 6.14
C VAL A 112 -5.60 12.76 4.98
N GLY A 113 -5.63 13.68 4.02
CA GLY A 113 -4.80 13.61 2.82
C GLY A 113 -3.36 13.35 3.24
N SER A 114 -2.63 12.52 2.49
CA SER A 114 -1.18 12.59 2.59
C SER A 114 -0.76 14.00 2.22
N ASP A 115 -0.35 14.80 3.21
CA ASP A 115 0.50 15.96 3.00
C ASP A 115 1.87 15.44 2.51
N SER A 116 1.89 15.07 1.24
CA SER A 116 3.09 14.98 0.43
C SER A 116 2.81 15.79 -0.83
N ASP A 117 3.84 16.50 -1.31
CA ASP A 117 3.96 17.43 -2.47
C ASP A 117 3.22 17.08 -3.81
N ASP A 118 2.00 16.54 -3.76
CA ASP A 118 1.32 15.79 -4.82
C ASP A 118 0.18 16.58 -5.51
N GLU A 119 -0.16 17.79 -5.05
CA GLU A 119 -1.17 18.63 -5.73
C GLU A 119 -0.74 19.03 -7.14
N GLU A 120 0.56 18.98 -7.46
CA GLU A 120 1.05 19.31 -8.81
C GLU A 120 0.88 18.18 -9.85
N ASP A 121 0.37 17.01 -9.47
CA ASP A 121 0.22 15.85 -10.37
C ASP A 121 -1.17 15.73 -11.00
N ILE A 122 -2.13 16.59 -10.61
CA ILE A 122 -3.53 16.50 -11.01
C ILE A 122 -3.95 17.76 -11.76
N LYS A 123 -4.52 17.59 -12.96
CA LYS A 123 -5.15 18.65 -13.73
C LYS A 123 -6.64 18.35 -13.90
N SER A 124 -7.47 19.33 -13.54
CA SER A 124 -8.90 19.33 -13.83
C SER A 124 -9.26 20.65 -14.54
N PRO A 125 -10.12 20.63 -15.57
CA PRO A 125 -10.73 21.85 -16.08
C PRO A 125 -11.66 22.43 -15.01
N SER A 126 -11.57 23.74 -14.74
CA SER A 126 -12.21 24.43 -13.60
C SER A 126 -13.75 24.49 -13.58
N THR A 127 -14.46 23.50 -14.10
CA THR A 127 -15.93 23.40 -14.08
C THR A 127 -16.41 21.94 -14.11
N THR A 128 -16.04 21.12 -13.12
CA THR A 128 -16.53 19.73 -13.03
C THR A 128 -17.94 19.69 -12.44
N HIS A 129 -18.96 20.03 -13.24
CA HIS A 129 -20.38 19.84 -12.91
C HIS A 129 -20.83 18.36 -12.96
N ALA A 130 -19.89 17.41 -13.01
CA ALA A 130 -20.19 15.99 -13.22
C ALA A 130 -20.62 15.25 -11.94
N PHE A 131 -20.41 15.82 -10.77
CA PHE A 131 -20.78 15.22 -9.49
C PHE A 131 -21.86 16.10 -8.83
N THR A 132 -23.08 15.58 -8.77
CA THR A 132 -24.13 16.16 -7.93
C THR A 132 -23.88 15.67 -6.51
N ILE A 133 -23.54 16.60 -5.61
CA ILE A 133 -23.38 16.34 -4.18
C ILE A 133 -24.75 15.82 -3.64
N PRO A 134 -24.79 14.71 -2.90
CA PRO A 134 -25.99 14.32 -2.14
C PRO A 134 -26.39 15.43 -1.14
N PRO A 135 -27.67 15.58 -0.76
CA PRO A 135 -28.05 16.64 0.15
C PRO A 135 -27.57 16.35 1.60
N ASN A 136 -26.66 17.20 2.08
CA ASN A 136 -26.30 17.61 3.46
C ASN A 136 -25.98 16.55 4.55
N LEU A 137 -24.80 16.70 5.17
CA LEU A 137 -24.67 16.92 6.62
C LEU A 137 -23.42 17.80 6.91
N GLY A 138 -23.57 18.80 7.78
CA GLY A 138 -22.72 19.99 7.84
C GLY A 138 -21.33 19.84 8.47
N ASN A 139 -20.52 20.87 8.22
CA ASN A 139 -19.20 21.13 8.82
C ASN A 139 -19.19 20.92 10.35
N GLY A 140 -18.18 20.21 10.86
CA GLY A 140 -17.98 19.99 12.28
C GLY A 140 -16.50 19.86 12.65
N ASP A 141 -16.14 20.48 13.78
CA ASP A 141 -14.81 20.88 14.22
C ASP A 141 -13.85 19.77 14.71
N SER A 142 -12.56 20.17 14.73
CA SER A 142 -11.38 19.48 15.26
C SER A 142 -11.58 18.74 16.60
N SER A 143 -11.11 17.50 16.63
CA SER A 143 -11.24 16.53 17.72
C SER A 143 -10.58 16.96 19.03
N ARG A 144 -11.29 16.73 20.15
CA ARG A 144 -10.67 16.63 21.49
C ARG A 144 -11.13 15.33 22.15
N THR A 145 -10.24 14.34 22.17
CA THR A 145 -10.45 13.06 22.87
C THR A 145 -10.34 13.27 24.38
N LYS A 146 -11.26 12.67 25.14
CA LYS A 146 -11.08 12.40 26.57
C LYS A 146 -11.11 10.89 26.73
N ASN A 147 -10.14 10.38 27.49
CA ASN A 147 -9.96 8.98 27.88
C ASN A 147 -9.34 8.06 26.82
N VAL A 148 -8.14 8.42 26.38
CA VAL A 148 -7.13 7.38 26.07
C VAL A 148 -6.53 6.98 27.42
N PRO A 149 -6.56 5.71 27.85
CA PRO A 149 -5.77 5.29 28.99
C PRO A 149 -4.33 5.70 28.72
N SER A 150 -3.66 6.35 29.67
CA SER A 150 -2.22 6.61 29.57
C SER A 150 -1.50 5.26 29.55
N VAL A 151 -1.26 4.71 28.36
CA VAL A 151 -0.54 3.45 28.20
C VAL A 151 0.94 3.77 28.34
N GLU A 152 1.55 3.24 29.40
CA GLU A 152 2.99 3.27 29.61
C GLU A 152 3.71 2.81 28.33
N GLU A 153 4.79 3.51 27.94
CA GLU A 153 5.68 3.11 26.85
C GLU A 153 6.21 1.68 27.09
N LYS A 154 5.51 0.67 26.55
CA LYS A 154 6.06 -0.68 26.45
C LYS A 154 7.23 -0.61 25.47
N ARG A 155 8.40 -1.09 25.90
CA ARG A 155 9.65 -1.24 25.12
C ARG A 155 9.56 -2.26 23.96
N VAL A 156 8.35 -2.56 23.45
CA VAL A 156 8.18 -3.46 22.31
C VAL A 156 8.34 -2.62 21.05
N PRO A 157 9.19 -3.01 20.08
CA PRO A 157 9.28 -2.28 18.82
C PRO A 157 7.92 -2.30 18.13
N SER A 158 7.41 -1.13 17.77
CA SER A 158 6.16 -1.00 17.02
C SER A 158 6.28 -1.72 15.68
N ILE A 159 5.17 -2.28 15.20
CA ILE A 159 5.12 -2.92 13.89
C ILE A 159 5.54 -1.91 12.81
N THR A 160 6.44 -2.30 11.90
CA THR A 160 7.05 -1.40 10.93
C THR A 160 6.15 -1.18 9.71
N ASN A 161 6.19 0.02 9.12
CA ASN A 161 5.52 0.34 7.87
C ASN A 161 5.95 -0.62 6.73
N GLY A 162 4.99 -1.02 5.90
CA GLY A 162 5.15 -2.03 4.85
C GLY A 162 5.00 -3.47 5.35
N SER A 163 4.83 -3.69 6.65
CA SER A 163 4.43 -4.99 7.19
C SER A 163 2.96 -5.28 6.88
N VAL A 164 2.61 -6.55 6.82
CA VAL A 164 1.21 -7.01 6.73
C VAL A 164 0.83 -7.68 8.04
N VAL A 165 -0.22 -7.19 8.68
CA VAL A 165 -0.79 -7.75 9.91
C VAL A 165 -2.02 -8.60 9.58
N SER A 166 -2.17 -9.73 10.27
CA SER A 166 -3.40 -10.54 10.25
C SER A 166 -4.12 -10.37 11.57
N ILE A 167 -5.38 -9.93 11.54
CA ILE A 167 -6.19 -9.67 12.73
C ILE A 167 -7.53 -10.40 12.68
N CYS A 168 -8.03 -10.78 13.85
CA CYS A 168 -9.43 -11.10 14.09
C CYS A 168 -10.06 -9.88 14.76
N TYR A 169 -11.20 -9.38 14.26
CA TYR A 169 -11.88 -8.26 14.92
C TYR A 169 -13.39 -8.41 14.96
N SER A 170 -13.98 -7.71 15.91
CA SER A 170 -15.42 -7.46 15.99
C SER A 170 -15.66 -6.00 16.35
N LEU A 171 -16.73 -5.46 15.79
CA LEU A 171 -17.22 -4.12 16.00
C LEU A 171 -18.67 -4.20 16.46
N SER A 172 -18.93 -3.70 17.67
CA SER A 172 -20.26 -3.66 18.27
C SER A 172 -20.68 -2.22 18.51
N LEU A 173 -21.99 -1.96 18.43
CA LEU A 173 -22.61 -0.72 18.86
C LEU A 173 -23.26 -0.96 20.22
N GLU A 174 -22.85 -0.21 21.23
CA GLU A 174 -23.32 -0.35 22.61
C GLU A 174 -23.83 0.98 23.13
N VAL A 175 -24.88 0.96 23.95
CA VAL A 175 -25.34 2.12 24.70
C VAL A 175 -24.94 1.91 26.15
N ASP A 176 -24.05 2.78 26.66
CA ASP A 176 -23.46 2.66 27.99
C ASP A 176 -24.53 2.79 29.10
N PRO A 177 -24.72 1.78 29.97
CA PRO A 177 -25.72 1.83 31.03
C PRO A 177 -25.25 2.55 32.32
N GLU A 178 -24.00 3.02 32.43
CA GLU A 178 -23.46 3.47 33.72
C GLU A 178 -23.49 4.98 33.95
N PHE A 179 -24.62 5.49 34.45
CA PHE A 179 -24.69 6.49 35.54
C PHE A 179 -26.08 6.44 36.21
N SER A 180 -26.52 5.24 36.62
CA SER A 180 -27.59 5.14 37.60
C SER A 180 -26.97 5.50 38.96
N THR A 181 -27.22 6.73 39.42
CA THR A 181 -26.77 7.23 40.72
C THR A 181 -26.99 6.19 41.81
N ASP A 182 -25.93 5.87 42.56
CA ASP A 182 -26.03 5.32 43.91
C ASP A 182 -26.98 6.24 44.70
N GLY A 183 -28.26 5.86 44.74
CA GLY A 183 -29.23 6.51 45.58
C GLY A 183 -28.78 6.32 47.02
N GLU A 184 -28.57 7.43 47.73
CA GLU A 184 -28.35 7.43 49.16
C GLU A 184 -29.33 6.47 49.84
N VAL A 185 -28.79 5.42 50.46
CA VAL A 185 -29.54 4.60 51.41
C VAL A 185 -29.76 5.47 52.64
N SER A 186 -30.86 6.22 52.62
CA SER A 186 -31.39 6.84 53.82
C SER A 186 -31.98 5.72 54.67
N GLU A 187 -31.30 5.39 55.77
CA GLU A 187 -31.81 4.50 56.82
C GLU A 187 -33.22 4.94 57.23
N GLY A 188 -34.20 4.06 57.04
CA GLY A 188 -35.60 4.36 57.28
C GLY A 188 -36.48 3.12 57.31
N ASN A 189 -36.39 2.40 58.42
CA ASN A 189 -37.35 1.44 59.00
C ASN A 189 -37.74 0.19 58.18
N GLU A 190 -37.31 -0.94 58.74
CA GLU A 190 -37.90 -2.26 58.60
C GLU A 190 -39.41 -2.21 58.84
N GLU A 191 -40.21 -2.71 57.89
CA GLU A 191 -41.32 -3.64 58.12
C GLU A 191 -41.99 -4.01 56.77
N ASP A 192 -41.96 -5.31 56.48
CA ASP A 192 -42.87 -6.11 55.65
C ASP A 192 -43.24 -5.64 54.23
N MET A 193 -42.78 -6.38 53.21
CA MET A 193 -43.64 -7.01 52.19
C MET A 193 -42.81 -7.87 51.23
N GLU A 194 -42.97 -9.19 51.30
CA GLU A 194 -42.54 -10.12 50.25
C GLU A 194 -43.26 -9.76 48.94
N SER A 195 -42.52 -9.29 47.94
CA SER A 195 -42.95 -9.35 46.54
C SER A 195 -41.76 -9.78 45.70
N GLU A 196 -41.76 -11.07 45.33
CA GLU A 196 -41.04 -11.54 44.16
C GLU A 196 -41.81 -11.02 42.93
N GLU A 197 -41.51 -9.81 42.49
CA GLU A 197 -41.93 -9.31 41.19
C GLU A 197 -40.68 -9.00 40.36
N ASP A 198 -40.46 -9.88 39.37
CA ASP A 198 -39.73 -9.68 38.13
C ASP A 198 -38.60 -8.65 38.15
N ALA A 199 -37.40 -9.11 38.51
CA ALA A 199 -36.18 -8.49 38.03
C ALA A 199 -36.15 -8.66 36.50
N GLU A 200 -36.74 -7.71 35.76
CA GLU A 200 -36.55 -7.56 34.32
C GLU A 200 -35.05 -7.52 34.07
N TYR A 201 -34.53 -8.61 33.52
CA TYR A 201 -33.16 -8.73 33.06
C TYR A 201 -32.99 -7.71 31.92
N TYR A 202 -32.50 -6.52 32.25
CA TYR A 202 -32.07 -5.52 31.28
C TYR A 202 -30.94 -6.15 30.47
N GLU A 203 -31.25 -6.70 29.30
CA GLU A 203 -30.23 -7.10 28.34
C GLU A 203 -29.46 -5.84 27.91
N PRO A 204 -28.13 -5.81 28.07
CA PRO A 204 -27.31 -4.74 27.52
C PRO A 204 -27.62 -4.61 26.02
N SER A 205 -27.87 -3.39 25.56
CA SER A 205 -28.28 -3.12 24.17
C SER A 205 -27.09 -3.13 23.21
N ILE A 206 -26.34 -4.24 23.23
CA ILE A 206 -25.19 -4.50 22.35
C ILE A 206 -25.73 -5.02 21.02
N ASP A 207 -25.31 -4.39 19.92
CA ASP A 207 -25.63 -4.82 18.55
C ASP A 207 -24.32 -5.06 17.79
N LEU A 208 -24.10 -6.29 17.32
CA LEU A 208 -22.90 -6.65 16.56
C LEU A 208 -23.04 -6.11 15.13
N ILE A 209 -22.19 -5.15 14.77
CA ILE A 209 -22.21 -4.48 13.46
C ILE A 209 -21.40 -5.27 12.44
N GLU A 210 -20.19 -5.68 12.81
CA GLU A 210 -19.27 -6.33 11.89
C GLU A 210 -18.33 -7.26 12.67
N SER A 211 -17.97 -8.41 12.09
CA SER A 211 -16.90 -9.24 12.62
C SER A 211 -16.21 -10.03 11.53
N HIS A 212 -14.91 -10.26 11.71
CA HIS A 212 -14.08 -11.04 10.81
C HIS A 212 -13.11 -11.90 11.60
N GLU A 213 -13.10 -13.20 11.31
CA GLU A 213 -12.22 -14.17 11.97
C GLU A 213 -10.74 -13.99 11.58
N GLU A 214 -10.49 -13.58 10.35
CA GLU A 214 -9.15 -13.31 9.84
C GLU A 214 -9.21 -12.33 8.66
N ILE A 215 -8.46 -11.22 8.77
CA ILE A 215 -8.26 -10.26 7.68
C ILE A 215 -6.83 -9.72 7.72
N GLU A 216 -6.26 -9.45 6.55
CA GLU A 216 -4.91 -8.90 6.43
C GLU A 216 -4.94 -7.42 6.02
N PHE A 217 -4.13 -6.61 6.69
CA PHE A 217 -3.94 -5.19 6.37
C PHE A 217 -2.47 -4.82 6.28
N GLU A 218 -2.14 -3.91 5.37
CA GLU A 218 -0.80 -3.32 5.26
C GLU A 218 -0.68 -2.11 6.22
N ILE A 219 0.42 -2.05 6.97
CA ILE A 219 0.71 -0.97 7.92
C ILE A 219 1.40 0.20 7.20
N GLY A 220 0.94 1.42 7.48
CA GLY A 220 1.51 2.65 6.95
C GLY A 220 0.94 3.12 5.62
N THR A 221 -0.06 2.41 5.07
CA THR A 221 -0.74 2.78 3.81
C THR A 221 -2.16 3.30 4.03
N LYS A 222 -2.62 3.44 5.28
CA LYS A 222 -4.01 3.80 5.65
C LYS A 222 -5.03 2.80 5.07
N ALA A 223 -4.64 1.53 5.00
CA ALA A 223 -5.49 0.45 4.49
C ALA A 223 -6.59 0.02 5.48
N MET A 224 -6.53 0.49 6.73
CA MET A 224 -7.51 0.21 7.78
C MET A 224 -7.92 1.49 8.53
N ASN A 225 -8.93 1.39 9.39
CA ASN A 225 -9.34 2.48 10.27
C ASN A 225 -8.13 2.94 11.15
N PRO A 226 -7.83 4.24 11.23
CA PRO A 226 -6.68 4.76 11.99
C PRO A 226 -6.65 4.36 13.47
N LEU A 227 -7.81 4.17 14.11
CA LEU A 227 -7.89 3.74 15.51
C LEU A 227 -7.44 2.28 15.65
N ILE A 228 -7.86 1.42 14.73
CA ILE A 228 -7.44 0.02 14.65
C ILE A 228 -5.93 -0.03 14.36
N GLU A 229 -5.42 0.74 13.40
CA GLU A 229 -4.00 0.75 13.05
C GLU A 229 -3.12 1.16 14.24
N THR A 230 -3.55 2.20 14.97
CA THR A 230 -2.85 2.68 16.18
C THR A 230 -2.85 1.62 17.28
N ALA A 231 -3.96 0.92 17.51
CA ALA A 231 -4.02 -0.16 18.49
C ALA A 231 -3.11 -1.34 18.08
N VAL A 232 -3.26 -1.83 16.85
CA VAL A 232 -2.56 -3.02 16.35
C VAL A 232 -1.04 -2.82 16.30
N THR A 233 -0.57 -1.63 15.96
CA THR A 233 0.89 -1.34 15.92
C THR A 233 1.58 -1.42 17.28
N GLN A 234 0.82 -1.37 18.38
CA GLN A 234 1.31 -1.52 19.76
C GLN A 234 1.11 -2.94 20.33
N MET A 235 0.44 -3.83 19.58
CA MET A 235 0.14 -5.20 20.00
C MET A 235 1.26 -6.18 19.60
N THR A 236 1.35 -7.28 20.34
CA THR A 236 2.15 -8.47 20.02
C THR A 236 1.24 -9.60 19.54
N VAL A 237 1.75 -10.51 18.71
CA VAL A 237 0.98 -11.67 18.22
C VAL A 237 0.42 -12.47 19.38
N GLY A 238 -0.90 -12.71 19.35
CA GLY A 238 -1.69 -13.36 20.38
C GLY A 238 -2.32 -12.41 21.41
N GLU A 239 -1.96 -11.12 21.42
CA GLU A 239 -2.62 -10.14 22.30
C GLU A 239 -4.03 -9.80 21.81
N PHE A 240 -4.90 -9.49 22.78
CA PHE A 240 -6.25 -8.98 22.59
C PHE A 240 -6.32 -7.54 23.10
N ALA A 241 -6.99 -6.67 22.36
CA ALA A 241 -7.28 -5.30 22.76
C ALA A 241 -8.75 -4.99 22.53
N SER A 242 -9.36 -4.27 23.47
CA SER A 242 -10.72 -3.73 23.32
C SER A 242 -10.73 -2.25 23.67
N PHE A 243 -11.37 -1.43 22.86
CA PHE A 243 -11.50 0.01 23.11
C PHE A 243 -12.78 0.58 22.51
N ASN A 244 -13.23 1.69 23.09
CA ASN A 244 -14.44 2.38 22.66
C ASN A 244 -14.08 3.61 21.83
N ALA A 245 -14.92 3.92 20.84
CA ALA A 245 -14.84 5.15 20.06
C ALA A 245 -16.18 5.88 20.06
N THR A 246 -16.12 7.21 20.18
CA THR A 246 -17.30 8.07 20.06
C THR A 246 -17.81 8.04 18.61
N LEU A 247 -19.12 7.98 18.46
CA LEU A 247 -19.77 7.94 17.17
C LEU A 247 -19.71 9.32 16.48
N PHE A 248 -19.25 9.36 15.22
CA PHE A 248 -19.28 10.57 14.39
C PHE A 248 -20.40 10.47 13.35
N ALA A 249 -21.00 11.60 12.99
CA ALA A 249 -22.14 11.63 12.06
C ALA A 249 -21.81 11.04 10.67
N ALA A 250 -20.57 11.17 10.19
CA ALA A 250 -20.10 10.55 8.94
C ALA A 250 -20.04 9.02 9.00
N ALA A 251 -19.98 8.42 10.19
CA ALA A 251 -19.92 6.97 10.37
C ALA A 251 -21.31 6.29 10.34
N GLU A 252 -22.42 7.04 10.49
CA GLU A 252 -23.76 6.44 10.57
C GLU A 252 -24.14 5.68 9.29
N ALA A 253 -23.83 6.24 8.11
CA ALA A 253 -24.14 5.60 6.84
C ALA A 253 -23.40 4.26 6.68
N LEU A 254 -22.14 4.20 7.10
CA LEU A 254 -21.32 2.98 7.07
C LEU A 254 -21.83 1.94 8.06
N ILE A 255 -22.18 2.36 9.28
CA ILE A 255 -22.73 1.47 10.31
C ILE A 255 -24.07 0.87 9.85
N LEU A 256 -24.95 1.69 9.26
CA LEU A 256 -26.23 1.23 8.72
C LEU A 256 -26.07 0.30 7.52
N ALA A 257 -25.02 0.50 6.71
CA ALA A 257 -24.72 -0.36 5.57
C ALA A 257 -24.12 -1.71 5.99
N ALA A 258 -23.36 -1.75 7.09
CA ALA A 258 -22.77 -2.98 7.64
C ALA A 258 -23.78 -3.78 8.50
N SER A 259 -24.71 -3.09 9.17
CA SER A 259 -25.66 -3.72 10.07
C SER A 259 -26.63 -4.69 9.39
N SER A 260 -26.82 -5.84 10.04
CA SER A 260 -27.83 -6.84 9.64
C SER A 260 -29.25 -6.47 10.08
N ASP A 261 -29.41 -5.75 11.20
CA ASP A 261 -30.68 -5.23 11.71
C ASP A 261 -30.66 -3.70 11.71
N THR A 262 -30.86 -3.13 10.53
CA THR A 262 -30.87 -1.68 10.34
C THR A 262 -31.94 -0.98 11.20
N ALA A 263 -33.03 -1.67 11.61
CA ALA A 263 -34.07 -1.07 12.43
C ALA A 263 -33.59 -0.90 13.89
N ARG A 264 -33.00 -1.94 14.46
CA ARG A 264 -32.37 -1.90 15.79
C ARG A 264 -31.21 -0.91 15.82
N THR A 265 -30.31 -0.98 14.84
CA THR A 265 -29.19 -0.04 14.76
C THR A 265 -29.66 1.41 14.66
N ARG A 266 -30.69 1.72 13.85
CA ARG A 266 -31.27 3.08 13.83
C ARG A 266 -31.86 3.49 15.18
N TYR A 267 -32.50 2.58 15.90
CA TYR A 267 -33.01 2.87 17.23
C TYR A 267 -31.88 3.27 18.19
N LEU A 268 -30.79 2.49 18.23
CA LEU A 268 -29.60 2.76 19.04
C LEU A 268 -28.87 4.04 18.62
N LEU A 269 -28.87 4.38 17.32
CA LEU A 269 -28.33 5.64 16.84
C LEU A 269 -29.24 6.83 17.18
N SER A 270 -30.57 6.63 17.20
CA SER A 270 -31.56 7.68 17.45
C SER A 270 -31.69 8.09 18.92
N SER A 271 -31.23 7.25 19.86
CA SER A 271 -31.12 7.65 21.27
C SER A 271 -30.23 8.89 21.42
N ASN A 272 -29.25 9.11 20.54
CA ASN A 272 -28.48 10.35 20.47
C ASN A 272 -29.32 11.62 20.22
N VAL A 273 -30.27 11.55 19.29
CA VAL A 273 -31.01 12.73 18.80
C VAL A 273 -32.03 13.20 19.83
N SER A 274 -32.72 12.24 20.46
CA SER A 274 -33.63 12.51 21.57
C SER A 274 -32.89 13.18 22.73
N ASN A 275 -31.69 12.68 23.05
CA ASN A 275 -30.88 13.18 24.16
C ASN A 275 -30.34 14.59 23.90
N ALA A 276 -29.86 14.90 22.70
CA ALA A 276 -29.35 16.24 22.36
C ALA A 276 -30.45 17.33 22.39
N ILE A 277 -31.66 17.03 21.92
CA ILE A 277 -32.81 17.96 21.97
C ILE A 277 -33.24 18.20 23.41
N ILE A 278 -33.26 17.17 24.25
CA ILE A 278 -33.61 17.26 25.68
C ILE A 278 -32.56 18.10 26.43
N THR A 279 -31.26 17.90 26.18
CA THR A 279 -30.20 18.72 26.79
C THR A 279 -30.27 20.18 26.36
N ALA A 280 -30.60 20.47 25.09
CA ALA A 280 -30.77 21.84 24.61
C ALA A 280 -31.96 22.55 25.30
N PHE A 281 -33.09 21.85 25.45
CA PHE A 281 -34.28 22.37 26.15
C PHE A 281 -34.02 22.60 27.65
N ALA A 282 -33.28 21.71 28.32
CA ALA A 282 -32.94 21.85 29.73
C ALA A 282 -32.05 23.07 30.01
N ASN A 283 -31.15 23.43 29.10
CA ASN A 283 -30.28 24.60 29.22
C ASN A 283 -31.03 25.94 29.01
N GLU A 284 -32.16 25.92 28.31
CA GLU A 284 -32.99 27.10 28.07
C GLU A 284 -33.96 27.38 29.24
N LEU A 285 -34.32 26.35 30.00
CA LEU A 285 -35.06 26.44 31.26
C LEU A 285 -34.10 26.72 32.43
N ARG A 286 -33.52 27.93 32.47
CA ARG A 286 -32.92 28.47 33.70
C ARG A 286 -34.04 28.74 34.71
N ASP A 287 -34.35 27.79 35.58
CA ASP A 287 -34.52 28.00 37.03
C ASP A 287 -34.96 26.69 37.73
N GLU A 288 -34.23 26.35 38.80
CA GLU A 288 -34.62 25.50 39.94
C GLU A 288 -34.95 24.00 39.78
N VAL A 289 -34.46 23.30 38.76
CA VAL A 289 -34.35 21.82 38.86
C VAL A 289 -32.99 21.36 38.38
N SER A 290 -32.16 20.92 39.33
CA SER A 290 -30.96 20.13 39.10
C SER A 290 -31.36 18.73 38.61
N PHE A 291 -31.90 18.64 37.39
CA PHE A 291 -32.08 17.35 36.72
C PHE A 291 -30.86 17.13 35.83
N VAL A 292 -29.84 16.48 36.39
CA VAL A 292 -28.72 15.96 35.59
C VAL A 292 -29.26 14.76 34.83
N PHE A 293 -29.76 14.97 33.62
CA PHE A 293 -30.00 13.86 32.70
C PHE A 293 -28.64 13.39 32.18
N TYR A 294 -28.17 12.24 32.67
CA TYR A 294 -27.04 11.53 32.09
C TYR A 294 -27.51 10.93 30.77
N ALA A 295 -27.10 11.54 29.65
CA ALA A 295 -27.42 11.03 28.33
C ALA A 295 -26.58 9.78 28.06
N GLU A 296 -27.26 8.64 27.87
CA GLU A 296 -26.62 7.46 27.31
C GLU A 296 -26.19 7.78 25.87
N HIS A 297 -24.90 7.66 25.58
CA HIS A 297 -24.35 7.85 24.25
C HIS A 297 -23.98 6.49 23.66
N PRO A 298 -24.45 6.13 22.46
CA PRO A 298 -24.01 4.95 21.76
C PRO A 298 -22.52 5.10 21.41
N GLN A 299 -21.78 4.05 21.69
CA GLN A 299 -20.34 3.95 21.47
C GLN A 299 -20.08 2.76 20.54
N LEU A 300 -19.05 2.89 19.72
CA LEU A 300 -18.51 1.76 18.98
C LEU A 300 -17.46 1.07 19.83
N VAL A 301 -17.62 -0.23 20.03
CA VAL A 301 -16.68 -1.08 20.76
C VAL A 301 -15.92 -1.92 19.74
N TYR A 302 -14.62 -1.68 19.65
CA TYR A 302 -13.69 -2.44 18.82
C TYR A 302 -13.03 -3.51 19.69
N SER A 303 -13.10 -4.76 19.26
CA SER A 303 -12.43 -5.90 19.89
C SER A 303 -11.53 -6.57 18.86
N ILE A 304 -10.22 -6.62 19.11
CA ILE A 304 -9.21 -7.03 18.14
C ILE A 304 -8.25 -8.04 18.76
N ILE A 305 -7.91 -9.10 18.03
CA ILE A 305 -6.83 -10.05 18.33
C ILE A 305 -5.81 -9.98 17.21
N LEU A 306 -4.54 -9.78 17.54
CA LEU A 306 -3.45 -9.83 16.56
C LEU A 306 -3.03 -11.29 16.32
N LEU A 307 -3.34 -11.84 15.14
CA LEU A 307 -3.07 -13.25 14.81
C LEU A 307 -1.67 -13.47 14.24
N GLY A 308 -1.11 -12.49 13.54
CA GLY A 308 0.20 -12.62 12.91
C GLY A 308 0.75 -11.32 12.32
N VAL A 309 2.06 -11.28 12.09
CA VAL A 309 2.76 -10.17 11.44
C VAL A 309 3.75 -10.73 10.43
N LYS A 310 3.65 -10.27 9.17
CA LYS A 310 4.63 -10.49 8.11
C LYS A 310 5.41 -9.19 7.93
N GLY A 311 6.74 -9.23 8.06
CA GLY A 311 7.59 -8.06 7.88
C GLY A 311 7.54 -7.50 6.46
N PRO A 312 8.15 -6.32 6.21
CA PRO A 312 8.12 -5.67 4.91
C PRO A 312 8.71 -6.55 3.82
N SER A 313 8.08 -6.54 2.64
CA SER A 313 8.59 -7.29 1.49
C SER A 313 9.88 -6.66 0.97
N GLU A 314 10.95 -7.45 0.87
CA GLU A 314 12.20 -7.02 0.23
C GLU A 314 12.27 -7.57 -1.20
N GLU A 315 12.41 -6.68 -2.18
CA GLU A 315 12.77 -7.09 -3.54
C GLU A 315 14.28 -7.34 -3.61
N ARG A 316 14.67 -8.59 -3.89
CA ARG A 316 16.09 -8.95 -4.00
C ARG A 316 16.70 -8.29 -5.23
N MET A 317 17.31 -7.14 -5.03
CA MET A 317 18.14 -6.51 -6.05
C MET A 317 19.48 -7.24 -6.15
N GLU A 318 19.83 -7.71 -7.35
CA GLU A 318 21.17 -8.25 -7.61
C GLU A 318 22.17 -7.09 -7.73
N ALA A 319 23.03 -6.93 -6.72
CA ALA A 319 24.12 -5.97 -6.76
C ALA A 319 25.41 -6.61 -7.28
N ALA A 320 26.10 -5.91 -8.19
CA ALA A 320 27.43 -6.31 -8.65
C ALA A 320 28.50 -5.83 -7.65
N PHE A 321 28.92 -6.73 -6.75
CA PHE A 321 29.89 -6.40 -5.69
C PHE A 321 31.36 -6.31 -6.15
N PHE A 322 31.69 -6.93 -7.29
CA PHE A 322 33.07 -7.02 -7.78
C PHE A 322 33.23 -6.21 -9.07
N LYS A 323 34.34 -5.47 -9.18
CA LYS A 323 34.77 -4.80 -10.42
C LYS A 323 36.11 -5.36 -10.90
N PRO A 324 36.17 -6.06 -12.07
CA PRO A 324 35.03 -6.48 -12.90
C PRO A 324 34.17 -7.56 -12.20
N PRO A 325 32.95 -7.87 -12.70
CA PRO A 325 32.10 -8.89 -12.09
C PRO A 325 32.81 -10.22 -11.90
N LEU A 326 32.52 -10.93 -10.80
CA LEU A 326 33.23 -12.17 -10.45
C LEU A 326 33.13 -13.24 -11.55
N SER A 327 31.98 -13.31 -12.25
CA SER A 327 31.81 -14.16 -13.42
C SER A 327 32.84 -13.88 -14.50
N LYS A 328 33.13 -12.60 -14.78
CA LYS A 328 34.12 -12.16 -15.76
C LYS A 328 35.56 -12.43 -15.29
N GLN A 329 35.87 -12.17 -14.02
CA GLN A 329 37.20 -12.46 -13.45
C GLN A 329 37.58 -13.95 -13.61
N ARG A 330 36.64 -14.86 -13.37
CA ARG A 330 36.86 -16.31 -13.53
C ARG A 330 37.17 -16.69 -14.99
N VAL A 331 36.46 -16.09 -15.94
CA VAL A 331 36.70 -16.31 -17.36
C VAL A 331 38.07 -15.77 -17.77
N GLU A 332 38.40 -14.54 -17.38
CA GLU A 332 39.71 -13.93 -17.69
C GLU A 332 40.87 -14.75 -17.11
N TYR A 333 40.72 -15.25 -15.89
CA TYR A 333 41.71 -16.11 -15.25
C TYR A 333 41.89 -17.44 -16.01
N ALA A 334 40.80 -18.10 -16.41
CA ALA A 334 40.84 -19.34 -17.18
C ALA A 334 41.48 -19.12 -18.57
N VAL A 335 41.07 -18.07 -19.28
CA VAL A 335 41.63 -17.70 -20.59
C VAL A 335 43.14 -17.46 -20.50
N LYS A 336 43.62 -16.79 -19.44
CA LYS A 336 45.06 -16.56 -19.22
C LYS A 336 45.83 -17.87 -19.10
N HIS A 337 45.33 -18.83 -18.33
CA HIS A 337 45.98 -20.14 -18.17
C HIS A 337 45.96 -20.98 -19.44
N ILE A 338 44.83 -20.99 -20.15
CA ILE A 338 44.68 -21.72 -21.41
C ILE A 338 45.66 -21.18 -22.46
N LYS A 339 45.78 -19.86 -22.60
CA LYS A 339 46.74 -19.23 -23.52
C LYS A 339 48.19 -19.53 -23.19
N ASN A 340 48.52 -19.61 -21.90
CA ASN A 340 49.87 -19.94 -21.45
C ASN A 340 50.17 -21.45 -21.54
N SER A 341 49.18 -22.27 -21.95
CA SER A 341 49.35 -23.69 -22.18
C SER A 341 49.59 -24.00 -23.66
N SER A 342 50.31 -25.08 -23.94
CA SER A 342 50.51 -25.60 -25.31
C SER A 342 49.42 -26.61 -25.72
N ALA A 343 48.23 -26.55 -25.12
CA ALA A 343 47.16 -27.51 -25.35
C ALA A 343 46.55 -27.35 -26.76
N SER A 344 46.18 -28.47 -27.39
CA SER A 344 45.46 -28.48 -28.67
C SER A 344 43.96 -28.72 -28.51
N THR A 345 43.52 -29.29 -27.39
CA THR A 345 42.12 -29.64 -27.13
C THR A 345 41.67 -29.12 -25.77
N LEU A 346 40.50 -28.49 -25.71
CA LEU A 346 39.86 -28.02 -24.48
C LEU A 346 38.46 -28.63 -24.35
N ALA A 347 38.14 -29.15 -23.17
CA ALA A 347 36.78 -29.53 -22.79
C ALA A 347 36.30 -28.63 -21.66
N ASP A 348 35.19 -27.91 -21.89
CA ASP A 348 34.52 -27.04 -20.92
C ASP A 348 33.30 -27.75 -20.34
N PHE A 349 33.47 -28.33 -19.15
CA PHE A 349 32.42 -29.04 -18.43
C PHE A 349 31.56 -28.04 -17.64
N GLY A 350 30.28 -27.96 -17.98
CA GLY A 350 29.38 -26.92 -17.47
C GLY A 350 29.47 -25.62 -18.28
N CYS A 351 29.65 -25.72 -19.60
CA CYS A 351 29.87 -24.56 -20.47
C CYS A 351 28.71 -23.54 -20.47
N GLY A 352 27.52 -23.92 -20.00
CA GLY A 352 26.37 -23.04 -19.83
C GLY A 352 25.96 -22.37 -21.14
N SER A 353 25.92 -21.04 -21.16
CA SER A 353 25.68 -20.23 -22.36
C SER A 353 26.94 -19.95 -23.19
N GLY A 354 28.09 -20.52 -22.82
CA GLY A 354 29.32 -20.47 -23.59
C GLY A 354 30.18 -19.22 -23.37
N SER A 355 30.15 -18.57 -22.19
CA SER A 355 30.92 -17.33 -21.97
C SER A 355 32.44 -17.51 -22.04
N LEU A 356 32.96 -18.65 -21.59
CA LEU A 356 34.38 -18.99 -21.72
C LEU A 356 34.74 -19.24 -23.19
N LEU A 357 33.89 -20.00 -23.89
CA LEU A 357 34.03 -20.29 -25.32
C LEU A 357 34.06 -18.98 -26.14
N ASP A 358 33.12 -18.09 -25.87
CA ASP A 358 33.03 -16.75 -26.48
C ASP A 358 34.33 -15.96 -26.26
N SER A 359 34.79 -15.88 -25.01
CA SER A 359 36.01 -15.14 -24.67
C SER A 359 37.29 -15.75 -25.26
N LEU A 360 37.30 -17.05 -25.54
CA LEU A 360 38.44 -17.72 -26.21
C LEU A 360 38.49 -17.43 -27.70
N LEU A 361 37.36 -17.09 -28.34
CA LEU A 361 37.30 -16.77 -29.77
C LEU A 361 37.83 -15.35 -30.07
N ASP A 362 37.79 -14.45 -29.09
CA ASP A 362 38.28 -13.08 -29.21
C ASP A 362 39.81 -12.98 -29.30
N TYR A 363 40.54 -14.07 -29.06
CA TYR A 363 42.00 -14.06 -29.02
C TYR A 363 42.60 -15.25 -29.76
N PRO A 364 43.77 -15.08 -30.39
CA PRO A 364 44.50 -16.21 -30.96
C PRO A 364 44.90 -17.19 -29.84
N THR A 365 44.58 -18.47 -30.04
CA THR A 365 44.97 -19.58 -29.15
C THR A 365 45.56 -20.73 -29.97
N THR A 366 46.29 -21.62 -29.31
CA THR A 366 46.85 -22.86 -29.89
C THR A 366 45.83 -23.99 -30.00
N LEU A 367 44.62 -23.77 -29.48
CA LEU A 367 43.54 -24.76 -29.47
C LEU A 367 43.04 -25.03 -30.89
N GLN A 368 42.92 -26.31 -31.22
CA GLN A 368 42.37 -26.82 -32.48
C GLN A 368 40.94 -27.35 -32.29
N THR A 369 40.66 -27.95 -31.13
CA THR A 369 39.36 -28.55 -30.83
C THR A 369 38.85 -28.03 -29.49
N ILE A 370 37.61 -27.52 -29.48
CA ILE A 370 36.95 -27.03 -28.27
C ILE A 370 35.60 -27.75 -28.14
N ILE A 371 35.36 -28.34 -26.97
CA ILE A 371 34.17 -29.13 -26.67
C ILE A 371 33.47 -28.52 -25.46
N GLY A 372 32.24 -28.04 -25.64
CA GLY A 372 31.37 -27.64 -24.53
C GLY A 372 30.46 -28.81 -24.13
N VAL A 373 30.46 -29.16 -22.85
CA VAL A 373 29.56 -30.19 -22.29
C VAL A 373 28.66 -29.52 -21.26
N ASP A 374 27.35 -29.70 -21.37
CA ASP A 374 26.40 -29.23 -20.37
C ASP A 374 25.15 -30.11 -20.36
N ILE A 375 24.47 -30.18 -19.22
CA ILE A 375 23.20 -30.90 -19.08
C ILE A 375 22.01 -30.02 -19.52
N SER A 376 22.18 -28.70 -19.53
CA SER A 376 21.13 -27.72 -19.84
C SER A 376 20.93 -27.56 -21.34
N PRO A 377 19.81 -28.05 -21.92
CA PRO A 377 19.53 -27.86 -23.34
C PRO A 377 19.37 -26.38 -23.70
N LYS A 378 18.84 -25.55 -22.78
CA LYS A 378 18.72 -24.09 -22.97
C LYS A 378 20.09 -23.41 -22.95
N GLY A 379 21.01 -23.87 -22.10
CA GLY A 379 22.40 -23.39 -22.08
C GLY A 379 23.09 -23.69 -23.41
N LEU A 380 23.12 -24.97 -23.81
CA LEU A 380 23.74 -25.42 -25.06
C LEU A 380 23.17 -24.70 -26.29
N ALA A 381 21.84 -24.48 -26.34
CA ALA A 381 21.23 -23.74 -27.43
C ALA A 381 21.71 -22.29 -27.53
N ARG A 382 22.00 -21.63 -26.40
CA ARG A 382 22.61 -20.28 -26.37
C ARG A 382 24.09 -20.33 -26.75
N ALA A 383 24.85 -21.25 -26.17
CA ALA A 383 26.28 -21.43 -26.50
C ALA A 383 26.49 -21.69 -28.01
N ALA A 384 25.67 -22.56 -28.60
CA ALA A 384 25.73 -22.85 -30.03
C ALA A 384 25.42 -21.62 -30.90
N LYS A 385 24.51 -20.71 -30.47
CA LYS A 385 24.24 -19.47 -31.20
C LYS A 385 25.46 -18.54 -31.19
N VAL A 386 26.11 -18.41 -30.05
CA VAL A 386 27.33 -17.60 -29.89
C VAL A 386 28.43 -18.10 -30.83
N CYS A 387 28.68 -19.42 -30.85
CA CYS A 387 29.70 -20.01 -31.71
C CYS A 387 29.32 -20.01 -33.22
N LYS A 388 28.04 -20.08 -33.57
CA LYS A 388 27.58 -20.10 -34.98
C LYS A 388 27.69 -18.76 -35.72
N ILE A 389 27.73 -17.64 -35.00
CA ILE A 389 27.79 -16.30 -35.60
C ILE A 389 29.10 -16.06 -36.39
N ILE A 390 30.13 -16.91 -36.24
CA ILE A 390 31.48 -16.68 -36.76
C ILE A 390 31.73 -17.36 -38.13
N HIS A 391 30.80 -18.15 -38.66
CA HIS A 391 30.95 -18.83 -39.96
C HIS A 391 30.43 -18.04 -41.18
N HIS A 392 30.30 -16.71 -41.10
CA HIS A 392 29.93 -15.85 -42.23
C HIS A 392 30.99 -14.80 -42.58
#